data_AF-A0A845RLC0-F1
#
_entry.id   AF-A0A845RLC0-F1
#
_cell.length_a   1.000
_cell.length_b   1.000
_cell.length_c   1.000
_cell.angle_alpha   90.00
_cell.angle_beta   90.00
_cell.angle_gamma   90.00
#
_symmetry.space_group_name_H-M   'P 1'
#
loop_
_entity.id
_entity.type
_entity.pdbx_description
1 polymer ?
#
loop_
_entity_poly.entity_id
_entity_poly.type
_entity_poly.pdbx_seq_one_letter_code
_entity_poly.pdbx_strand_id
1 'polypeptide(L)' 'MKQAPDPALTSQREALPMQVDVKIHSLHASGPVLADASVNLNGCFAIRGVKVVEGSNGPFVSMPSYK' A
#
# COMPACT_ATOMS: atom_id res chain seq x y z
N MET A 1 24.41 -37.80 2.82
CA MET A 1 22.97 -37.48 2.88
C MET A 1 22.78 -36.12 3.55
N LYS A 2 22.80 -35.03 2.77
CA LYS A 2 22.30 -33.70 3.20
C LYS A 2 21.78 -33.02 1.94
N GLN A 3 20.48 -33.14 1.71
CA GLN A 3 19.80 -32.43 0.64
C GLN A 3 19.57 -31.00 1.12
N ALA A 4 20.09 -30.03 0.36
CA ALA A 4 19.77 -28.62 0.51
C ALA A 4 18.27 -28.41 0.21
N PRO A 5 17.59 -27.46 0.86
CA PRO A 5 16.19 -27.18 0.55
C PRO A 5 16.09 -26.56 -0.85
N ASP A 6 15.27 -27.19 -1.70
CA ASP A 6 14.95 -26.73 -3.06
C ASP A 6 14.26 -25.34 -3.05
N PRO A 7 14.70 -24.36 -3.87
CA PRO A 7 14.16 -23.00 -3.89
C PRO A 7 12.80 -22.85 -4.63
N ALA A 8 12.04 -23.94 -4.84
CA ALA A 8 10.90 -23.96 -5.76
C ALA A 8 9.51 -24.06 -5.09
N LEU A 9 9.37 -23.65 -3.82
CA LEU A 9 8.07 -23.46 -3.17
C LEU A 9 7.76 -21.97 -3.00
N THR A 10 7.86 -21.19 -4.08
CA THR A 10 7.24 -19.86 -4.14
C THR A 10 5.74 -20.06 -4.17
N SER A 11 5.17 -20.04 -2.97
CA SER A 11 3.75 -20.12 -2.64
C SER A 11 2.85 -19.54 -3.73
N GLN A 12 2.27 -20.41 -4.58
CA GLN A 12 1.09 -20.11 -5.38
C GLN A 12 -0.14 -20.05 -4.46
N ARG A 13 -0.10 -19.20 -3.44
CA ARG A 13 -1.31 -18.76 -2.77
C ARG A 13 -1.98 -17.82 -3.75
N GLU A 14 -2.98 -18.35 -4.44
CA GLU A 14 -3.94 -17.54 -5.17
C GLU A 14 -4.43 -16.46 -4.19
N ALA A 15 -3.92 -15.24 -4.35
CA ALA A 15 -4.22 -14.15 -3.44
C ALA A 15 -5.68 -13.81 -3.67
N LEU A 16 -6.54 -14.29 -2.77
CA LEU A 16 -7.94 -13.89 -2.74
C LEU A 16 -8.00 -12.35 -2.80
N PRO A 17 -8.93 -11.77 -3.58
CA PRO A 17 -8.99 -10.32 -3.73
C PRO A 17 -9.14 -9.68 -2.35
N MET A 18 -8.16 -8.84 -1.98
CA MET A 18 -8.23 -8.08 -0.74
C MET A 18 -9.30 -7.00 -0.85
N GLN A 19 -10.12 -6.87 0.18
CA GLN A 19 -11.02 -5.73 0.34
C GLN A 19 -10.20 -4.54 0.87
N VAL A 20 -10.35 -3.40 0.22
CA VAL A 20 -9.59 -2.18 0.52
C VAL A 20 -10.56 -1.04 0.78
N ASP A 21 -10.66 -0.62 2.04
CA ASP A 21 -11.43 0.56 2.41
C ASP A 21 -10.50 1.76 2.58
N VAL A 22 -10.85 2.91 2.01
CA VAL A 22 -10.02 4.11 2.03
C VAL A 22 -10.75 5.25 2.72
N LYS A 23 -10.02 5.98 3.58
CA LYS A 23 -10.49 7.21 4.22
C LYS A 23 -9.53 8.34 3.91
N ILE A 24 -10.04 9.40 3.27
CA ILE A 24 -9.34 10.66 3.04
C ILE A 24 -9.55 11.57 4.26
N HIS A 25 -8.46 12.13 4.80
CA HIS A 25 -8.50 12.99 5.98
C HIS A 25 -8.43 14.47 5.62
N SER A 26 -7.57 14.82 4.67
CA SER A 26 -7.31 16.19 4.24
C SER A 26 -7.09 16.22 2.74
N LEU A 27 -7.53 17.31 2.12
CA LEU A 27 -7.17 17.68 0.76
C LEU A 27 -6.27 18.90 0.84
N HIS A 28 -5.20 18.87 0.05
CA HIS A 28 -4.19 19.93 0.01
C HIS A 28 -4.30 20.65 -1.33
N ALA A 29 -4.52 21.96 -1.29
CA ALA A 29 -4.67 22.78 -2.49
C ALA A 29 -3.33 23.23 -3.10
N SER A 30 -2.20 22.93 -2.43
CA SER A 30 -0.87 23.38 -2.83
C SER A 30 0.19 22.37 -2.43
N GLY A 31 1.27 22.31 -3.21
CA GLY A 31 2.38 21.39 -3.02
C GLY A 31 2.20 20.06 -3.76
N PRO A 32 3.20 19.17 -3.66
CA PRO A 32 3.18 17.89 -4.38
C PRO A 32 2.21 16.88 -3.75
N VAL A 33 1.87 17.02 -2.46
CA VAL A 33 0.89 16.14 -1.81
C VAL A 33 -0.51 16.70 -2.05
N LEU A 34 -1.41 15.88 -2.58
CA LEU A 34 -2.79 16.22 -2.87
C LEU A 34 -3.74 15.85 -1.72
N ALA A 35 -3.44 14.76 -1.00
CA ALA A 35 -4.28 14.30 0.09
C ALA A 35 -3.53 13.42 1.09
N ASP A 36 -3.90 13.49 2.37
CA ASP A 36 -3.54 12.46 3.36
C ASP A 36 -4.68 11.45 3.50
N ALA A 37 -4.31 10.18 3.54
CA ALA A 37 -5.24 9.06 3.55
C ALA A 37 -4.82 7.96 4.53
N SER A 38 -5.79 7.12 4.84
CA SER A 38 -5.55 5.84 5.47
C SER A 38 -6.31 4.74 4.76
N VAL A 39 -5.76 3.54 4.79
CA VAL A 39 -6.33 2.35 4.16
C VAL A 39 -6.65 1.31 5.24
N ASN A 40 -7.73 0.57 5.09
CA ASN A 40 -8.02 -0.63 5.86
C ASN A 40 -8.08 -1.82 4.90
N LEU A 41 -7.32 -2.88 5.20
CA LEU A 41 -7.32 -4.12 4.46
C LEU A 41 -8.19 -5.14 5.20
N ASN A 42 -9.21 -5.65 4.52
CA ASN A 42 -10.12 -6.70 5.00
C ASN A 42 -10.78 -6.38 6.35
N GLY A 43 -10.94 -5.09 6.68
CA GLY A 43 -11.50 -4.64 7.96
C GLY A 43 -10.61 -4.90 9.20
N CYS A 44 -9.44 -5.53 9.05
CA CYS A 44 -8.61 -5.97 10.18
C CYS A 44 -7.25 -5.29 10.28
N PHE A 45 -6.75 -4.69 9.18
CA PHE A 45 -5.42 -4.10 9.15
C PHE A 45 -5.44 -2.67 8.64
N ALA A 46 -5.17 -1.71 9.52
CA ALA A 46 -5.16 -0.29 9.19
C ALA A 46 -3.76 0.21 8.84
N ILE A 47 -3.62 0.80 7.66
CA ILE A 47 -2.41 1.50 7.20
C ILE A 47 -2.66 3.01 7.34
N ARG A 48 -1.78 3.69 8.07
CA ARG A 48 -1.81 5.15 8.29
C ARG A 48 -0.62 5.80 7.57
N GLY A 49 -0.79 7.07 7.19
CA GLY A 49 0.28 7.83 6.52
C GLY A 49 0.39 7.55 5.02
N VAL A 50 -0.68 7.04 4.40
CA VAL A 50 -0.78 6.92 2.95
C VAL A 50 -1.03 8.31 2.38
N LYS A 51 -0.36 8.67 1.28
CA LYS A 51 -0.51 10.00 0.67
C LYS A 51 -0.88 9.86 -0.80
N VAL A 52 -1.73 10.74 -1.29
CA VAL A 52 -1.91 10.94 -2.74
C VAL A 52 -1.02 12.10 -3.13
N VAL A 53 -0.18 11.89 -4.14
CA VAL A 53 0.88 12.81 -4.54
C VAL A 53 0.80 13.04 -6.05
N GLU A 54 0.95 14.28 -6.49
CA GLU A 54 1.09 14.63 -7.90
C GLU A 54 2.50 14.27 -8.37
N GLY A 55 2.60 13.26 -9.24
CA GLY A 55 3.85 12.87 -9.89
C GLY A 55 3.97 13.50 -11.29
N SER A 56 5.11 13.28 -11.94
CA SER A 56 5.33 13.75 -13.32
C SER A 56 4.38 13.12 -14.35
N ASN A 57 3.82 11.94 -14.04
CA ASN A 57 2.89 11.19 -14.89
C ASN A 57 1.46 11.19 -14.33
N GLY A 58 1.13 12.15 -13.46
CA GLY A 58 -0.17 12.28 -12.81
C GLY A 58 -0.19 11.82 -11.34
N PRO A 59 -1.36 11.87 -10.69
CA PRO A 59 -1.54 11.49 -9.29
C PRO A 59 -1.23 10.02 -9.04
N PHE A 60 -0.50 9.74 -7.98
CA PHE A 60 -0.22 8.38 -7.52
C PHE A 60 -0.28 8.27 -5.99
N VAL A 61 -0.35 7.03 -5.50
CA VAL A 61 -0.37 6.73 -4.06
C VAL A 61 1.05 6.46 -3.56
N SER A 62 1.49 7.23 -2.57
CA SER A 62 2.74 7.05 -1.86
C SER A 62 2.50 6.29 -0.55
N MET A 63 3.28 5.23 -0.33
CA MET A 63 3.20 4.40 0.87
C MET A 63 3.86 5.09 2.07
N PRO A 64 3.45 4.76 3.31
CA PRO A 64 4.06 5.32 4.50
C PRO A 64 5.55 4.98 4.56
N SER A 65 6.39 5.97 4.81
CA SER A 65 7.82 5.80 5.01
C SER A 65 8.24 6.48 6.32
N TYR A 66 9.08 5.78 7.08
CA TYR A 66 9.69 6.27 8.32
C TYR A 66 11.21 6.24 8.15
N LYS A 67 11.91 7.18 8.77
CA LYS A 67 13.38 7.25 8.75
C LYS A 67 13.99 6.29 9.76
#